data_AF-A0AAU9H550-F1
#
_entry.id   AF-A0AAU9H550-F1
#
_cell.length_a   1.000
_cell.length_b   1.000
_cell.length_c   1.000
_cell.angle_alpha   90.00
_cell.angle_beta   90.00
_cell.angle_gamma   90.00
#
_symmetry.space_group_name_H-M   'P 1'
#
loop_
_entity.id
_entity.type
_entity.pdbx_description
1 polymer ?
#
loop_
_entity_poly.entity_id
_entity_poly.type
_entity_poly.pdbx_seq_one_letter_code
_entity_poly.pdbx_strand_id
1 'polypeptide(L)' 'MTLFQVKSGSSDPWYDPTQPRHFMPTEWKIYNAGKASGTIIGGNLSTFGLLRGTTLRPSSQRLYPFLRRGRRR' A
#
# COMPACT_ATOMS: atom_id res chain seq x y z
N MET A 1 9.57 7.41 10.64
CA MET A 1 8.53 6.35 10.69
C MET A 1 9.16 5.04 10.24
N THR A 2 9.03 3.98 11.03
CA THR A 2 9.61 2.65 10.75
C THR A 2 8.47 1.70 10.41
N LEU A 3 8.62 0.89 9.35
CA LEU A 3 7.64 -0.13 8.97
C LEU A 3 8.08 -1.49 9.50
N PHE A 4 7.13 -2.26 10.04
CA PHE A 4 7.35 -3.61 10.54
C PHE A 4 6.72 -4.63 9.60
N GLN A 5 7.45 -5.70 9.30
CA GLN A 5 6.89 -6.86 8.62
C GLN A 5 6.04 -7.65 9.60
N VAL A 6 4.75 -7.83 9.28
CA VAL A 6 3.92 -8.81 9.98
C VAL A 6 4.34 -10.23 9.56
N LYS A 7 4.10 -11.24 10.40
CA LYS A 7 4.48 -12.63 10.09
C LYS A 7 3.52 -13.27 9.09
N SER A 8 2.23 -13.01 9.26
CA SER A 8 1.18 -13.54 8.39
C SER A 8 0.04 -12.53 8.23
N GLY A 9 -0.68 -12.63 7.12
CA GLY A 9 -1.82 -11.78 6.78
C GLY A 9 -2.92 -12.58 6.10
N SER A 10 -4.16 -12.10 6.23
CA SER A 10 -5.36 -12.67 5.60
C SER A 10 -6.00 -11.63 4.68
N SER A 11 -6.59 -12.09 3.57
CA SER A 11 -7.37 -11.26 2.64
C SER A 11 -8.87 -11.59 2.67
N ASP A 12 -9.33 -12.41 3.62
CA ASP A 12 -10.72 -12.86 3.71
C ASP A 12 -11.64 -11.74 4.22
N PRO A 13 -12.96 -11.84 3.98
CA PRO A 13 -13.98 -10.93 4.54
C PRO A 13 -14.06 -11.01 6.06
N TRP A 14 -13.18 -10.30 6.77
CA TRP A 14 -13.18 -10.29 8.25
C TRP A 14 -14.46 -9.73 8.87
N TYR A 15 -15.23 -8.95 8.11
CA TYR A 15 -16.49 -8.37 8.53
C TYR A 15 -17.64 -9.38 8.53
N ASP A 16 -17.48 -10.52 7.85
CA ASP A 16 -18.47 -11.60 7.83
C ASP A 16 -18.03 -12.71 8.79
N PRO A 17 -18.70 -12.87 9.96
CA PRO A 17 -18.29 -13.84 10.95
C PRO A 17 -18.54 -15.30 10.50
N THR A 18 -19.31 -15.51 9.44
CA THR A 18 -19.61 -16.85 8.91
C THR A 18 -18.49 -17.38 8.00
N GLN A 19 -17.56 -16.53 7.59
CA GLN A 19 -16.48 -16.91 6.67
C GLN A 19 -15.19 -17.26 7.41
N PRO A 20 -14.54 -18.39 7.08
CA PRO A 20 -13.27 -18.77 7.69
C PRO A 20 -12.14 -17.79 7.33
N ARG A 21 -11.18 -17.68 8.24
CA ARG A 21 -9.97 -16.86 8.08
C ARG A 21 -8.81 -17.73 7.61
N HIS A 22 -8.18 -17.35 6.51
CA HIS A 22 -7.00 -18.00 5.96
C HIS A 22 -5.79 -17.07 6.08
N PHE A 23 -4.81 -17.46 6.88
CA PHE A 23 -3.58 -16.70 7.07
C PHE A 23 -2.49 -17.24 6.16
N MET A 24 -1.86 -16.33 5.41
CA MET A 24 -0.71 -16.62 4.54
C MET A 24 0.53 -15.92 5.10
N PRO A 25 1.74 -16.49 4.95
CA PRO A 25 2.97 -15.81 5.33
C PRO A 25 3.15 -14.55 4.47
N THR A 26 3.80 -13.54 5.05
CA THR A 26 4.07 -12.27 4.37
C THR A 26 5.56 -12.01 4.31
N GLU A 27 6.04 -11.63 3.13
CA GLU A 27 7.45 -11.40 2.85
C GLU A 27 7.64 -10.09 2.09
N TRP A 28 8.63 -9.30 2.51
CA TRP A 28 9.04 -8.11 1.77
C TRP A 28 9.87 -8.52 0.56
N LYS A 29 9.57 -7.92 -0.59
CA LYS A 29 10.33 -8.12 -1.80
C LYS A 29 11.08 -6.84 -2.16
N ILE A 30 12.40 -6.97 -2.33
CA ILE A 30 13.26 -5.89 -2.83
C ILE A 30 13.27 -5.98 -4.36
N TYR A 31 12.68 -4.98 -5.02
CA TYR A 31 12.71 -4.87 -6.48
C TYR A 31 13.92 -4.09 -6.98
N ASN A 32 14.32 -3.05 -6.24
CA ASN A 32 15.51 -2.25 -6.50
C ASN A 32 16.22 -1.98 -5.18
N ALA A 33 17.48 -2.40 -5.06
CA ALA A 33 18.28 -2.15 -3.88
C ALA A 33 18.74 -0.68 -3.84
N GLY A 34 18.72 -0.07 -2.66
CA GLY A 34 19.12 1.32 -2.48
C GLY A 34 18.61 1.89 -1.16
N LYS A 35 18.93 3.17 -0.91
CA LYS A 35 18.43 3.93 0.23
C LYS A 35 17.81 5.23 -0.28
N ALA A 36 16.68 5.62 0.30
CA ALA A 36 15.98 6.82 -0.12
C ALA A 36 15.29 7.49 1.08
N SER A 37 15.12 8.81 1.03
CA SER A 37 14.49 9.60 2.09
C SER A 37 13.67 10.76 1.52
N GLY A 38 12.50 11.00 2.12
CA GLY A 38 11.58 12.09 1.82
C GLY A 38 10.17 11.82 2.33
N THR A 39 9.18 12.50 1.76
CA THR A 39 7.78 12.45 2.24
C THR A 39 7.02 11.31 1.57
N ILE A 40 6.37 10.46 2.37
CA ILE A 40 5.50 9.40 1.88
C ILE A 40 4.17 10.00 1.45
N ILE A 41 3.71 9.65 0.24
CA ILE A 41 2.37 9.93 -0.27
C ILE A 41 1.79 8.65 -0.87
N GLY A 42 0.48 8.57 -1.09
CA GLY A 42 -0.09 7.44 -1.84
C GLY A 42 -1.43 6.97 -1.27
N GLY A 43 -1.61 5.64 -1.18
CA GLY A 43 -2.88 5.00 -0.85
C GLY A 43 -3.32 4.04 -1.94
N ASN A 44 -4.62 4.04 -2.29
CA ASN A 44 -5.11 3.25 -3.41
C ASN A 44 -4.63 3.84 -4.75
N LEU A 45 -4.02 3.03 -5.61
CA LEU A 45 -3.50 3.48 -6.91
C LEU A 45 -4.56 4.18 -7.78
N SER A 46 -5.78 3.65 -7.79
CA SER A 46 -6.89 4.18 -8.60
C SER A 46 -7.34 5.53 -8.07
N THR A 47 -7.54 5.64 -6.75
CA THR A 47 -7.92 6.90 -6.09
C THR A 47 -6.82 7.95 -6.22
N PHE A 48 -5.56 7.54 -6.06
CA PHE A 48 -4.42 8.43 -6.23
C PHE A 48 -4.34 8.98 -7.68
N GLY A 49 -4.79 8.20 -8.66
CA GLY A 49 -4.93 8.64 -10.04
C GLY A 49 -5.91 9.80 -10.24
N LEU A 50 -6.96 9.91 -9.41
CA LEU A 50 -7.98 10.96 -9.51
C LEU A 50 -7.44 12.37 -9.24
N LEU A 51 -6.33 12.49 -8.50
CA LEU A 51 -5.74 13.78 -8.16
C LEU A 51 -4.98 14.40 -9.34
N ARG A 52 -4.69 13.63 -10.40
CA ARG A 52 -3.95 14.13 -11.56
C ARG A 52 -4.77 15.20 -12.28
N GLY A 53 -4.14 16.33 -12.59
CA GLY A 53 -4.79 17.47 -13.26
C GLY A 53 -5.60 18.38 -12.32
N THR A 54 -5.64 18.08 -11.01
CA THR A 54 -6.30 18.93 -10.02
C THR A 54 -5.30 19.70 -9.16
N THR A 55 -5.75 20.77 -8.51
CA THR A 55 -4.95 21.53 -7.52
C THR A 55 -4.63 20.72 -6.26
N LEU A 56 -5.35 19.62 -6.02
CA LEU A 56 -5.16 18.72 -4.88
C LEU A 56 -3.98 17.74 -5.07
N ARG A 57 -3.33 17.76 -6.24
CA ARG A 57 -2.15 16.92 -6.47
C ARG A 57 -1.01 17.35 -5.54
N PRO A 58 -0.43 16.44 -4.75
CA PRO A 58 0.73 16.77 -3.92
C PRO A 58 1.91 17.19 -4.81
N SER A 59 2.46 18.38 -4.56
CA SER A 59 3.63 18.94 -5.24
C SER A 59 4.78 19.12 -4.24
N SER A 60 5.72 18.18 -4.24
CA SER A 60 6.99 18.28 -3.50
C SER A 60 8.09 17.59 -4.31
N GLN A 61 9.33 18.07 -4.18
CA GLN A 61 10.49 17.56 -4.93
C GLN A 61 10.91 16.15 -4.51
N ARG A 62 10.64 15.73 -3.27
CA ARG A 62 11.04 14.40 -2.74
C ARG A 62 9.84 13.64 -2.20
N LEU A 63 9.07 13.09 -3.12
CA LEU A 63 7.89 12.27 -2.84
C LEU A 63 8.18 10.79 -3.10
N TYR A 64 7.77 9.94 -2.16
CA TYR A 64 7.87 8.49 -2.26
C TYR A 64 6.48 7.86 -2.25
N PRO A 65 5.95 7.45 -3.42
CA PRO A 65 4.63 6.85 -3.53
C PRO A 65 4.55 5.47 -2.86
N PHE A 66 3.66 5.32 -1.89
CA PHE A 66 3.24 4.04 -1.34
C PHE A 66 1.87 3.66 -1.91
N LEU A 67 1.84 2.74 -2.88
CA LEU A 67 0.65 2.46 -3.69
C LEU A 67 0.13 1.04 -3.46
N ARG A 68 -1.18 0.91 -3.27
CA ARG A 68 -1.90 -0.36 -3.13
C ARG A 68 -3.00 -0.46 -4.18
N ARG A 69 -3.22 -1.65 -4.74
CA ARG A 69 -4.42 -1.95 -5.52
C ARG A 69 -5.21 -3.07 -4.83
N GLY A 70 -6.54 -2.97 -4.84
CA GLY A 70 -7.38 -4.09 -4.43
C GLY A 70 -7.18 -5.26 -5.40
N ARG A 71 -7.14 -6.49 -4.89
CA ARG A 71 -7.20 -7.68 -5.74
C ARG A 71 -8.59 -7.71 -6.39
N ARG A 72 -8.64 -7.80 -7.73
CA ARG A 72 -9.89 -8.17 -8.42
C ARG A 72 -10.12 -9.64 -8.08
N ARG A 73 -11.29 -9.94 -7.53
CA ARG A 73 -11.78 -11.32 -7.42
C ARG A 73 -12.13 -11.82 -8.82
#